data_AF-A0A520U1G9-F1
#
_entry.id   AF-A0A520U1G9-F1
#
_cell.length_a   1.000
_cell.length_b   1.000
_cell.length_c   1.000
_cell.angle_alpha   90.00
_cell.angle_beta   90.00
_cell.angle_gamma   90.00
#
_symmetry.space_group_name_H-M   'P 1'
#
loop_
_entity.id
_entity.type
_entity.pdbx_description
1 polymer ?
#
loop_
_entity_poly.entity_id
_entity_poly.type
_entity_poly.pdbx_seq_one_letter_code
_entity_poly.pdbx_strand_id
1 'polypeptide(L)'
;FGEWGIDLDWQRIFKSPNYYLDSIITDEEIESNFRYEMPDELRLEFQNSKEVYFDVNKTYVESIRKGESSKVVLERSISQHAKICIENSEDVFDALILSKKLNDDIDFRINRYSKCISKSTHNFLSWLTDDYKKRLRSYLRENFDKIKETIAVN
;
A
#
# COMPACT_ATOMS: atom_id res chain seq x y z
N PHE A 1 17.28 4.10 15.85
CA PHE A 1 17.99 4.98 16.79
C PHE A 1 17.71 6.41 16.36
N GLY A 2 16.93 7.15 17.15
CA GLY A 2 16.32 8.44 16.78
C GLY A 2 17.32 9.58 16.50
N GLU A 3 16.83 10.80 16.35
CA GLU A 3 17.61 12.01 16.05
C GLU A 3 18.70 12.26 17.12
N TRP A 4 19.91 11.73 16.89
CA TRP A 4 21.09 11.86 17.78
C TRP A 4 21.73 13.26 17.70
N GLY A 5 20.93 14.32 17.78
CA GLY A 5 21.42 15.69 17.66
C GLY A 5 20.44 16.80 17.98
N ILE A 6 19.25 16.51 18.53
CA ILE A 6 18.33 17.55 19.01
C ILE A 6 18.87 18.13 20.33
N ASP A 7 18.79 19.44 20.49
CA ASP A 7 19.15 20.15 21.72
C ASP A 7 18.12 19.79 22.82
N LEU A 8 18.43 18.74 23.59
CA LEU A 8 17.56 18.20 24.63
C LEU A 8 17.68 19.01 25.92
N ASP A 9 16.59 19.67 26.32
CA ASP A 9 16.51 20.37 27.61
C ASP A 9 16.36 19.35 28.77
N TRP A 10 17.50 18.86 29.24
CA TRP A 10 17.59 17.91 30.34
C TRP A 10 16.87 18.38 31.60
N GLN A 11 16.88 19.68 31.91
CA GLN A 11 16.21 20.19 33.12
C GLN A 11 14.70 20.03 33.05
N ARG A 12 14.11 20.26 31.87
CA ARG A 12 12.67 20.08 31.66
C ARG A 12 12.27 18.61 31.67
N ILE A 13 13.10 17.74 31.11
CA ILE A 13 12.87 16.29 31.07
C ILE A 13 12.83 15.71 32.51
N PHE A 14 13.79 16.07 33.37
CA PHE A 14 13.79 15.61 34.77
C PHE A 14 12.66 16.20 35.61
N LYS A 15 12.19 17.41 35.31
CA LYS A 15 11.07 18.06 36.02
C LYS A 15 9.72 17.47 35.66
N SER A 16 9.54 16.96 34.45
CA SER A 16 8.26 16.40 33.99
C SER A 16 8.49 15.18 33.09
N PRO A 17 8.96 14.05 33.67
CA PRO A 17 9.32 12.86 32.88
C PRO A 17 8.14 12.30 32.09
N ASN A 18 6.95 12.26 32.69
CA ASN A 18 5.75 11.72 32.04
C ASN A 18 5.35 12.54 30.80
N TYR A 19 5.44 13.87 30.87
CA TYR A 19 5.11 14.75 29.73
C TYR A 19 6.09 14.58 28.57
N TYR A 20 7.37 14.36 28.88
CA TYR A 20 8.37 14.05 27.87
C TYR A 20 8.10 12.69 27.24
N LEU A 21 7.82 11.65 28.03
CA LEU A 21 7.50 10.32 27.54
C LEU A 21 6.27 10.30 26.62
N ASP A 22 5.22 11.05 26.96
CA ASP A 22 4.02 11.20 26.13
C ASP A 22 4.28 11.97 24.82
N SER A 23 5.34 12.78 24.77
CA SER A 23 5.75 13.53 23.57
C SER A 23 6.68 12.76 22.63
N ILE A 24 7.19 11.59 23.06
CA ILE A 24 8.01 10.73 22.21
C ILE A 24 7.09 10.06 21.20
N ILE A 25 7.32 10.36 19.92
CA ILE A 25 6.66 9.69 18.81
C ILE A 25 6.96 8.20 18.92
N THR A 26 5.92 7.38 18.97
CA THR A 26 6.08 5.93 19.08
C THR A 26 6.62 5.35 17.77
N ASP A 27 7.37 4.25 17.85
CA ASP A 27 7.84 3.55 16.65
C ASP A 27 6.66 3.19 15.71
N GLU A 28 5.47 2.90 16.26
CA GLU A 28 4.25 2.60 15.50
C GLU A 28 3.74 3.83 14.71
N GLU A 29 3.86 5.04 15.26
CA GLU A 29 3.53 6.31 14.57
C GLU A 29 4.57 6.68 13.51
N ILE A 30 5.86 6.48 13.80
CA ILE A 30 6.93 6.67 12.81
C ILE A 30 6.69 5.71 11.63
N GLU A 31 6.45 4.43 11.94
CA GLU A 31 6.13 3.42 10.95
C GLU A 31 4.88 3.78 10.16
N SER A 32 3.86 4.41 10.76
CA SER A 32 2.64 4.83 10.07
C SER A 32 2.94 5.72 8.86
N ASN A 33 3.98 6.55 8.96
CA ASN A 33 4.37 7.51 7.92
C ASN A 33 5.25 6.91 6.81
N PHE A 34 5.80 5.70 6.99
CA PHE A 34 6.61 5.10 5.94
C PHE A 34 5.77 4.81 4.70
N ARG A 35 6.29 5.21 3.54
CA ARG A 35 5.71 4.93 2.23
C ARG A 35 6.54 3.86 1.55
N TYR A 36 5.87 2.90 0.91
CA TYR A 36 6.56 2.05 -0.04
C TYR A 36 6.94 2.88 -1.28
N GLU A 37 8.24 2.86 -1.58
CA GLU A 37 8.79 3.43 -2.80
C GLU A 37 9.19 2.29 -3.73
N MET A 38 8.60 2.29 -4.92
CA MET A 38 8.93 1.32 -5.96
C MET A 38 10.39 1.55 -6.39
N PRO A 39 11.27 0.53 -6.33
CA PRO A 39 12.66 0.67 -6.76
C PRO A 39 12.76 1.16 -8.20
N ASP A 40 13.81 1.94 -8.52
CA ASP A 40 13.96 2.57 -9.85
C ASP A 40 13.90 1.56 -11.01
N GLU A 41 14.53 0.39 -10.84
CA GLU A 41 14.50 -0.69 -11.82
C GLU A 41 13.07 -1.18 -12.07
N LEU A 42 12.29 -1.35 -11.01
CA LEU A 42 10.89 -1.76 -11.11
C LEU A 42 10.03 -0.64 -11.69
N ARG A 43 10.31 0.62 -11.30
CA ARG A 43 9.58 1.81 -11.76
C ARG A 43 9.68 2.01 -13.28
N LEU A 44 10.82 1.63 -13.88
CA LEU A 44 11.04 1.67 -15.33
C LEU A 44 10.06 0.75 -16.08
N GLU A 45 9.71 -0.39 -15.49
CA GLU A 45 8.73 -1.30 -16.09
C GLU A 45 7.29 -0.77 -16.04
N PHE A 46 7.03 0.20 -15.16
CA PHE A 46 5.74 0.88 -15.03
C PHE A 46 5.75 2.31 -15.61
N GLN A 47 6.66 2.61 -16.55
CA GLN A 47 6.88 3.96 -17.09
C GLN A 47 5.63 4.62 -17.70
N ASN A 48 4.69 3.86 -18.27
CA ASN A 48 3.47 4.40 -18.85
C ASN A 48 2.46 4.85 -17.79
N SER A 49 2.62 4.40 -16.54
CA SER A 49 1.75 4.77 -15.43
C SER A 49 2.22 6.06 -14.77
N LYS A 50 1.33 7.06 -14.72
CA LYS A 50 1.59 8.36 -14.07
C LYS A 50 1.75 8.21 -12.55
N GLU A 51 0.82 7.48 -11.92
CA GLU A 51 0.77 7.27 -10.47
C GLU A 51 0.76 5.76 -10.18
N VAL A 52 1.84 5.27 -9.58
CA VAL A 52 1.97 3.86 -9.15
C VAL A 52 1.61 3.66 -7.68
N TYR A 53 1.49 4.76 -6.92
CA TYR A 53 1.25 4.75 -5.49
C TYR A 53 -0.22 4.62 -5.14
N PHE A 54 -0.48 3.97 -4.00
CA PHE A 54 -1.81 3.80 -3.44
C PHE A 54 -1.77 3.97 -1.92
N ASP A 55 -2.55 4.94 -1.42
CA ASP A 55 -2.68 5.21 0.01
C ASP A 55 -3.81 4.36 0.62
N VAL A 56 -3.41 3.27 1.28
CA VAL A 56 -4.33 2.35 1.95
C VAL A 56 -5.06 3.01 3.11
N ASN A 57 -4.37 3.84 3.90
CA ASN A 57 -4.94 4.47 5.09
C ASN A 57 -5.99 5.50 4.68
N LYS A 58 -5.65 6.36 3.71
CA LYS A 58 -6.60 7.34 3.16
C LYS A 58 -7.82 6.65 2.56
N THR A 59 -7.60 5.60 1.75
CA THR A 59 -8.71 4.85 1.13
C THR A 59 -9.60 4.19 2.19
N TYR A 60 -9.01 3.68 3.28
CA TYR A 60 -9.75 3.12 4.40
C TYR A 60 -10.61 4.19 5.09
N VAL A 61 -10.03 5.34 5.46
CA VAL A 61 -10.78 6.46 6.07
C VAL A 61 -11.92 6.93 5.16
N GLU A 62 -11.68 7.03 3.86
CA GLU A 62 -12.71 7.38 2.87
C GLU A 62 -13.83 6.33 2.79
N SER A 63 -13.49 5.03 2.82
CA SER A 63 -14.50 3.96 2.82
C SER A 63 -15.39 4.00 4.06
N ILE A 64 -14.80 4.23 5.24
CA ILE A 64 -15.55 4.34 6.49
C ILE A 64 -16.48 5.55 6.47
N ARG A 65 -16.00 6.70 5.98
CA ARG A 65 -16.84 7.91 5.82
C ARG A 65 -18.02 7.71 4.87
N LYS A 66 -17.86 6.83 3.87
CA LYS A 66 -18.92 6.47 2.91
C LYS A 66 -19.84 5.35 3.41
N GLY A 67 -19.58 4.77 4.59
CA GLY A 67 -20.33 3.61 5.10
C GLY A 67 -20.05 2.31 4.32
N GLU A 68 -18.94 2.24 3.60
CA GLU A 68 -18.53 1.07 2.83
C GLU A 68 -17.84 0.03 3.70
N SER A 69 -17.84 -1.23 3.26
CA SER A 69 -17.06 -2.28 3.90
C SER A 69 -15.56 -2.04 3.72
N SER A 70 -14.75 -2.38 4.74
CA SER A 70 -13.28 -2.31 4.65
C SER A 70 -12.72 -3.12 3.47
N LYS A 71 -13.43 -4.17 3.02
CA LYS A 71 -13.03 -5.00 1.87
C LYS A 71 -12.88 -4.19 0.56
N VAL A 72 -13.60 -3.07 0.43
CA VAL A 72 -13.53 -2.18 -0.73
C VAL A 72 -12.13 -1.58 -0.89
N VAL A 73 -11.36 -1.44 0.20
CA VAL A 73 -9.98 -0.95 0.15
C VAL A 73 -9.09 -1.90 -0.66
N LEU A 74 -9.22 -3.21 -0.41
CA LEU A 74 -8.46 -4.22 -1.16
C LEU A 74 -8.90 -4.28 -2.62
N GLU A 75 -10.20 -4.13 -2.89
CA GLU A 75 -10.72 -4.09 -4.26
C GLU A 75 -10.17 -2.92 -5.05
N ARG A 76 -10.18 -1.72 -4.46
CA ARG A 76 -9.58 -0.51 -5.07
C ARG A 76 -8.08 -0.68 -5.29
N SER A 77 -7.37 -1.28 -4.32
CA SER A 77 -5.95 -1.57 -4.44
C SER A 77 -5.67 -2.53 -5.61
N ILE A 78 -6.44 -3.62 -5.72
CA ILE A 78 -6.33 -4.60 -6.81
C ILE A 78 -6.61 -3.94 -8.15
N SER A 79 -7.66 -3.11 -8.24
CA SER A 79 -7.99 -2.38 -9.46
C SER A 79 -6.87 -1.43 -9.88
N GLN A 80 -6.23 -0.74 -8.94
CA GLN A 80 -5.09 0.13 -9.24
C GLN A 80 -3.87 -0.68 -9.72
N HIS A 81 -3.53 -1.80 -9.07
CA HIS A 81 -2.47 -2.70 -9.54
C HIS A 81 -2.75 -3.27 -10.93
N ALA A 82 -3.99 -3.71 -11.17
CA ALA A 82 -4.39 -4.19 -12.48
C ALA A 82 -4.25 -3.11 -13.55
N LYS A 83 -4.68 -1.88 -13.24
CA LYS A 83 -4.56 -0.74 -14.15
C LYS A 83 -3.12 -0.47 -14.55
N ILE A 84 -2.20 -0.36 -13.58
CA ILE A 84 -0.78 -0.09 -13.90
C ILE A 84 -0.13 -1.26 -14.67
N CYS A 85 -0.51 -2.51 -14.39
CA CYS A 85 -0.05 -3.64 -15.20
C CYS A 85 -0.55 -3.54 -16.65
N ILE A 86 -1.83 -3.21 -16.85
CA ILE A 86 -2.47 -3.13 -18.19
C ILE A 86 -1.92 -1.95 -19.02
N GLU A 87 -1.61 -0.83 -18.36
CA GLU A 87 -0.98 0.34 -19.01
C GLU A 87 0.42 0.02 -19.57
N ASN A 88 1.13 -0.94 -18.98
CA ASN A 88 2.51 -1.27 -19.33
C ASN A 88 2.68 -2.63 -20.01
N SER A 89 1.57 -3.26 -20.42
CA SER A 89 1.56 -4.57 -21.08
C SER A 89 1.01 -4.48 -22.50
N GLU A 90 1.48 -5.33 -23.41
CA GLU A 90 0.85 -5.48 -24.74
C GLU A 90 -0.38 -6.38 -24.65
N ASP A 91 -0.28 -7.48 -23.89
CA ASP A 91 -1.35 -8.45 -23.71
C ASP A 91 -1.56 -8.87 -22.24
N VAL A 92 -2.52 -9.77 -22.01
CA VAL A 92 -2.84 -10.31 -20.68
C VAL A 92 -1.65 -11.03 -20.04
N PHE A 93 -0.82 -11.71 -20.84
CA PHE A 93 0.30 -12.49 -20.33
C PHE A 93 1.40 -11.57 -19.79
N ASP A 94 1.70 -10.48 -20.49
CA ASP A 94 2.60 -9.43 -20.03
C ASP A 94 2.12 -8.80 -18.71
N ALA A 95 0.83 -8.46 -18.62
CA ALA A 95 0.25 -7.92 -17.40
C ALA A 95 0.36 -8.89 -16.22
N LEU A 96 0.19 -10.20 -16.48
CA LEU A 96 0.38 -11.24 -15.47
C LEU A 96 1.85 -11.36 -15.04
N ILE A 97 2.82 -11.15 -15.94
CA ILE A 97 4.25 -11.11 -15.60
C ILE A 97 4.55 -9.90 -14.71
N LEU A 98 4.09 -8.71 -15.10
CA LEU A 98 4.25 -7.48 -14.30
C LEU A 98 3.62 -7.62 -12.91
N SER A 99 2.45 -8.26 -12.81
CA SER A 99 1.77 -8.46 -11.52
C SER A 99 2.60 -9.25 -10.50
N LYS A 100 3.51 -10.13 -10.96
CA LYS A 100 4.41 -10.90 -10.08
C LYS A 100 5.51 -10.05 -9.46
N LYS A 101 5.90 -8.95 -10.12
CA LYS A 101 6.96 -8.04 -9.65
C LYS A 101 6.48 -7.09 -8.57
N LEU A 102 5.16 -6.98 -8.36
CA LEU A 102 4.55 -6.13 -7.34
C LEU A 102 4.48 -6.79 -5.95
N ASN A 103 5.19 -7.90 -5.71
CA ASN A 103 5.07 -8.67 -4.47
C ASN A 103 5.28 -7.81 -3.21
N ASP A 104 6.34 -6.99 -3.20
CA ASP A 104 6.71 -6.22 -2.01
C ASP A 104 5.72 -5.08 -1.76
N ASP A 105 5.18 -4.44 -2.80
CA ASP A 105 4.12 -3.44 -2.68
C ASP A 105 2.81 -4.09 -2.18
N ILE A 106 2.48 -5.30 -2.67
CA ILE A 106 1.32 -6.06 -2.18
C ILE A 106 1.48 -6.34 -0.68
N ASP A 107 2.63 -6.87 -0.26
CA ASP A 107 2.90 -7.17 1.14
C ASP A 107 2.84 -5.91 2.00
N PHE A 108 3.37 -4.78 1.52
CA PHE A 108 3.25 -3.49 2.19
C PHE A 108 1.79 -3.06 2.35
N ARG A 109 0.99 -3.12 1.29
CA ARG A 109 -0.43 -2.73 1.32
C ARG A 109 -1.25 -3.62 2.23
N ILE A 110 -1.00 -4.93 2.26
CA ILE A 110 -1.66 -5.89 3.15
C ILE A 110 -1.33 -5.59 4.61
N ASN A 111 -0.06 -5.31 4.93
CA ASN A 111 0.35 -4.92 6.27
C ASN A 111 -0.35 -3.63 6.74
N ARG A 112 -0.43 -2.61 5.87
CA ARG A 112 -1.16 -1.37 6.14
C ARG A 112 -2.65 -1.60 6.37
N TYR A 113 -3.27 -2.39 5.49
CA TYR A 113 -4.68 -2.74 5.58
C TYR A 113 -4.98 -3.47 6.89
N SER A 114 -4.14 -4.44 7.28
CA SER A 114 -4.29 -5.15 8.55
C SER A 114 -4.23 -4.20 9.75
N LYS A 115 -3.26 -3.28 9.78
CA LYS A 115 -3.17 -2.26 10.85
C LYS A 115 -4.45 -1.41 10.95
N CYS A 116 -5.16 -1.16 9.84
CA CYS A 116 -6.42 -0.41 9.84
C CYS A 116 -7.61 -1.18 10.44
N ILE A 117 -7.70 -2.50 10.21
CA ILE A 117 -8.86 -3.30 10.65
C ILE A 117 -8.68 -3.92 12.04
N SER A 118 -7.51 -4.49 12.31
CA SER A 118 -7.11 -5.10 13.59
C SER A 118 -5.73 -5.77 13.46
N LYS A 119 -4.95 -5.77 14.55
CA LYS A 119 -3.70 -6.54 14.63
C LYS A 119 -4.00 -8.02 14.36
N SER A 120 -3.55 -8.49 13.20
CA SER A 120 -3.84 -9.83 12.69
C SER A 120 -2.63 -10.75 12.85
N THR A 121 -2.86 -12.06 12.82
CA THR A 121 -1.76 -13.04 12.91
C THR A 121 -0.98 -13.12 11.60
N HIS A 122 0.29 -13.52 11.67
CA HIS A 122 1.13 -13.74 10.49
C HIS A 122 0.49 -14.71 9.49
N ASN A 123 -0.17 -15.76 9.97
CA ASN A 123 -0.85 -16.74 9.11
C ASN A 123 -2.02 -16.10 8.34
N PHE A 124 -2.76 -15.19 8.97
CA PHE A 124 -3.83 -14.46 8.29
C PHE A 124 -3.26 -13.51 7.23
N LEU A 125 -2.17 -12.81 7.52
CA LEU A 125 -1.52 -11.92 6.55
C LEU A 125 -1.02 -12.68 5.32
N SER A 126 -0.35 -13.82 5.54
CA SER A 126 0.13 -14.67 4.45
C SER A 126 -1.03 -15.16 3.57
N TRP A 127 -2.11 -15.66 4.19
CA TRP A 127 -3.31 -16.06 3.46
C TRP A 127 -3.93 -14.88 2.69
N LEU A 128 -4.00 -13.69 3.30
CA LEU A 128 -4.59 -12.51 2.68
C LEU A 128 -3.75 -12.00 1.50
N THR A 129 -2.42 -12.06 1.59
CA THR A 129 -1.51 -11.80 0.49
C THR A 129 -1.75 -12.77 -0.68
N ASP A 130 -1.88 -14.07 -0.40
CA ASP A 130 -2.14 -15.07 -1.45
C ASP A 130 -3.51 -14.89 -2.10
N ASP A 131 -4.53 -14.56 -1.30
CA ASP A 131 -5.87 -14.21 -1.80
C ASP A 131 -5.81 -12.96 -2.69
N TYR A 132 -5.11 -11.92 -2.26
CA TYR A 132 -4.90 -10.70 -3.05
C TYR A 132 -4.27 -11.02 -4.40
N LYS A 133 -3.17 -11.79 -4.43
CA LYS A 133 -2.50 -12.21 -5.67
C LYS A 133 -3.40 -13.05 -6.56
N LYS A 134 -4.25 -13.91 -5.98
CA LYS A 134 -5.22 -14.70 -6.74
C LYS A 134 -6.30 -13.81 -7.36
N ARG A 135 -6.86 -12.87 -6.59
CA ARG A 135 -7.86 -11.91 -7.06
C ARG A 135 -7.30 -10.98 -8.13
N LEU A 136 -6.07 -10.49 -7.99
CA LEU A 136 -5.39 -9.68 -9.00
C LEU A 136 -5.24 -10.43 -10.33
N ARG A 137 -4.80 -11.69 -10.30
CA ARG A 137 -4.68 -12.52 -11.51
C ARG A 137 -6.03 -12.79 -12.17
N SER A 138 -7.09 -13.03 -11.39
CA SER A 138 -8.45 -13.18 -11.92
C SER A 138 -8.92 -11.88 -12.57
N TYR A 139 -8.75 -10.77 -11.86
CA TYR A 139 -9.18 -9.45 -12.30
C TYR A 139 -8.50 -9.04 -13.61
N LEU A 140 -7.19 -9.29 -13.75
CA LEU A 140 -6.46 -9.05 -14.99
C LEU A 140 -7.06 -9.84 -16.15
N ARG A 141 -7.28 -11.14 -15.99
CA ARG A 141 -7.85 -11.99 -17.06
C ARG A 141 -9.26 -11.58 -17.48
N GLU A 142 -10.08 -11.15 -16.53
CA GLU A 142 -11.49 -10.81 -16.77
C GLU A 142 -11.69 -9.40 -17.35
N ASN A 143 -10.77 -8.47 -17.08
CA ASN A 143 -10.97 -7.05 -17.36
C ASN A 143 -9.93 -6.43 -18.30
N PHE A 144 -8.94 -7.19 -18.78
CA PHE A 144 -7.85 -6.67 -19.60
C PHE A 144 -8.33 -5.84 -20.80
N ASP A 145 -9.10 -6.46 -21.71
CA ASP A 145 -9.50 -5.81 -22.96
C ASP A 145 -10.31 -4.53 -22.70
N LYS A 146 -11.28 -4.62 -21.77
CA LYS A 146 -12.15 -3.48 -21.39
C LYS A 146 -11.34 -2.30 -20.85
N ILE A 147 -10.38 -2.57 -19.97
CA ILE A 147 -9.54 -1.53 -19.37
C ILE A 147 -8.58 -0.98 -20.42
N LYS A 148 -7.99 -1.84 -21.26
CA LYS A 148 -7.07 -1.43 -22.33
C LYS A 148 -7.74 -0.52 -23.35
N GLU A 149 -8.96 -0.85 -23.76
CA GLU A 149 -9.78 0.01 -24.62
C GLU A 149 -10.08 1.36 -23.96
N THR A 150 -10.46 1.36 -22.68
CA THR A 150 -10.73 2.59 -21.93
C THR A 150 -9.50 3.49 -21.84
N ILE A 151 -8.32 2.91 -21.70
CA ILE A 151 -7.05 3.66 -21.68
C ILE A 151 -6.73 4.22 -23.06
N ALA A 152 -6.96 3.47 -24.14
CA ALA A 152 -6.65 3.91 -25.51
C ALA A 152 -7.52 5.08 -26.00
N VAL A 153 -8.71 5.26 -25.42
CA VAL A 153 -9.66 6.34 -25.78
C VAL A 153 -9.35 7.65 -25.04
N ASN A 154 -8.56 7.62 -23.95
CA ASN A 154 -8.22 8.79 -23.12
C ASN A 154 -6.79 9.28 -23.36
#